data_AF-A0A351FW85-F1
#
_entry.id   AF-A0A351FW85-F1
#
_cell.length_a   1.000
_cell.length_b   1.000
_cell.length_c   1.000
_cell.angle_alpha   90.00
_cell.angle_beta   90.00
_cell.angle_gamma   90.00
#
_symmetry.space_group_name_H-M   'P 1'
#
loop_
_entity.id
_entity.type
_entity.pdbx_description
1 polymer ?
#
loop_
_entity_poly.entity_id
_entity_poly.type
_entity_poly.pdbx_seq_one_letter_code
_entity_poly.pdbx_strand_id
1 'polypeptide(L)'
;MRFLWSFRYLLLIVGITSGFALCEHYWVHEPGTYRSTHTSNPDVMRSIADTYTQLYPNRPRSNYFRGALAAQDKQYDEALSCFQRGVALQGNDEGLLHQYAANLLQVGADVSEFEDAVQTWRRHYPDSPRPEPTLSPR
;
A
#
# COMPACT_ATOMS: atom_id res chain seq x y z
N MET A 1 36.54 -42.91 -25.12
CA MET A 1 36.01 -42.63 -23.76
C MET A 1 36.08 -41.12 -23.42
N ARG A 2 35.36 -40.25 -24.15
CA ARG A 2 35.25 -38.80 -23.84
C ARG A 2 33.78 -38.31 -23.77
N PHE A 3 32.82 -39.21 -24.01
CA PHE A 3 31.40 -38.90 -24.17
C PHE A 3 30.62 -38.89 -22.84
N LEU A 4 31.07 -39.64 -21.83
CA LEU A 4 30.41 -39.71 -20.52
C LEU A 4 30.61 -38.45 -19.65
N TRP A 5 31.63 -37.62 -19.94
CA TRP A 5 31.85 -36.38 -19.18
C TRP A 5 30.91 -35.25 -19.60
N SER A 6 30.61 -35.10 -20.90
CA SER A 6 29.67 -34.09 -21.40
C SER A 6 28.25 -34.25 -20.84
N PHE A 7 27.81 -35.48 -20.59
CA PHE A 7 26.47 -35.73 -20.06
C PHE A 7 26.29 -35.23 -18.61
N ARG A 8 27.37 -35.28 -17.81
CA ARG A 8 27.35 -34.77 -16.43
C ARG A 8 27.26 -33.24 -16.38
N TYR A 9 27.90 -32.54 -17.31
CA TYR A 9 27.80 -31.08 -17.42
C TYR A 9 26.43 -30.63 -17.93
N LEU A 10 25.82 -31.37 -18.85
CA LEU A 10 24.49 -31.06 -19.37
C LEU A 10 23.41 -31.17 -18.28
N LEU A 11 23.50 -32.18 -17.40
CA LEU A 11 22.61 -32.31 -16.25
C LEU A 11 22.80 -31.21 -15.19
N LEU A 12 24.03 -30.73 -14.99
CA LEU A 12 24.30 -29.60 -14.10
C LEU A 12 23.72 -28.29 -14.63
N ILE A 13 23.82 -28.03 -15.94
CA ILE A 13 23.28 -26.81 -16.56
C ILE A 13 21.75 -26.79 -16.51
N VAL A 14 21.09 -27.93 -16.79
CA VAL A 14 19.62 -28.05 -16.71
C VAL A 14 19.13 -27.83 -15.27
N GLY A 15 19.84 -28.37 -14.28
CA GLY A 15 19.52 -28.16 -12.85
C GLY A 15 19.61 -26.70 -12.43
N ILE A 16 20.61 -25.96 -12.90
CA ILE A 16 20.80 -24.54 -12.59
C ILE A 16 19.70 -23.68 -13.24
N THR A 17 19.29 -23.98 -14.48
CA THR A 17 18.18 -23.25 -15.13
C THR A 17 16.82 -23.52 -14.47
N SER A 18 16.55 -24.74 -14.01
CA SER A 18 15.30 -25.05 -13.28
C SER A 18 15.28 -24.42 -11.88
N GLY A 19 16.45 -24.28 -11.23
CA GLY A 19 16.58 -23.54 -9.97
C GLY A 19 16.35 -22.03 -10.13
N PHE A 20 16.79 -21.44 -11.24
CA PHE A 20 16.61 -20.02 -11.51
C PHE A 20 15.14 -19.65 -11.80
N ALA A 21 14.41 -20.50 -12.54
CA ALA A 21 12.97 -20.29 -12.79
C ALA A 21 12.11 -20.38 -11.52
N LEU A 22 12.50 -21.21 -10.54
CA LEU A 22 11.84 -21.27 -9.24
C LEU A 22 12.17 -20.06 -8.35
N CYS A 23 13.37 -19.48 -8.51
CA CYS A 23 13.80 -18.30 -7.76
C CYS A 23 13.08 -17.03 -8.23
N GLU A 24 12.85 -16.87 -9.54
CA GLU A 24 12.08 -15.74 -10.08
C GLU A 24 10.58 -15.81 -9.74
N HIS A 25 10.00 -17.00 -9.61
CA HIS A 25 8.61 -17.12 -9.14
C HIS A 25 8.45 -16.68 -7.67
N TYR A 26 9.49 -16.86 -6.86
CA TYR A 26 9.48 -16.46 -5.44
C TYR A 26 9.73 -14.96 -5.20
N TRP A 27 10.20 -14.21 -6.21
CA TRP A 27 10.62 -12.80 -6.04
C TRP A 27 9.64 -11.75 -6.60
N VAL A 28 8.51 -12.15 -7.18
CA VAL A 28 7.56 -11.20 -7.82
C VAL A 28 6.23 -11.03 -7.08
N HIS A 29 6.02 -11.75 -5.97
CA HIS A 29 4.83 -11.54 -5.14
C HIS A 29 5.17 -11.51 -3.65
N GLU A 30 5.67 -10.36 -3.18
CA GLU A 30 5.34 -9.91 -1.83
C GLU A 30 3.98 -9.18 -1.90
N PRO A 31 2.86 -9.82 -1.52
CA PRO A 31 1.61 -9.10 -1.36
C PRO A 31 1.71 -8.22 -0.11
N GLY A 32 1.74 -6.90 -0.32
CA GLY A 32 1.06 -6.00 0.61
C GLY A 32 1.85 -5.30 1.70
N THR A 33 3.18 -5.33 1.74
CA THR A 33 3.92 -4.53 2.75
C THR A 33 4.90 -3.55 2.14
N TYR A 34 4.40 -2.61 1.33
CA TYR A 34 5.03 -1.29 1.23
C TYR A 34 4.76 -0.50 2.53
N ARG A 35 5.32 -0.98 3.64
CA ARG A 35 5.62 -0.09 4.77
C ARG A 35 6.80 0.75 4.30
N SER A 36 6.51 1.82 3.58
CA SER A 36 7.47 2.91 3.46
C SER A 36 7.57 3.56 4.83
N THR A 37 8.42 3.01 5.69
CA THR A 37 8.88 3.65 6.92
C THR A 37 9.56 5.00 6.63
N HIS A 38 9.83 5.31 5.35
CA HIS A 38 10.26 6.63 4.84
C HIS A 38 9.18 7.73 4.90
N THR A 39 7.92 7.39 5.18
CA THR A 39 6.78 8.31 5.10
C THR A 39 6.47 9.06 6.40
N SER A 40 7.33 8.96 7.41
CA SER A 40 7.25 9.85 8.58
C SER A 40 7.94 11.20 8.34
N ASN A 41 8.81 11.31 7.32
CA ASN A 41 9.44 12.58 6.97
C ASN A 41 8.55 13.35 5.98
N PRO A 42 8.01 14.53 6.37
CA PRO A 42 7.09 15.30 5.53
C PRO A 42 7.72 15.77 4.22
N ASP A 43 9.03 16.02 4.19
CA ASP A 43 9.71 16.52 2.99
C ASP A 43 9.84 15.43 1.91
N VAL A 44 10.17 14.21 2.34
CA VAL A 44 10.20 13.04 1.46
C VAL A 44 8.80 12.76 0.93
N MET A 45 7.79 12.86 1.79
CA MET A 45 6.41 12.66 1.40
C MET A 45 5.95 13.69 0.36
N ARG A 46 6.33 14.95 0.54
CA ARG A 46 6.02 16.04 -0.40
C ARG A 46 6.66 15.79 -1.76
N SER A 47 7.93 15.42 -1.80
CA SER A 47 8.63 15.07 -3.05
C SER A 47 7.96 13.90 -3.79
N ILE A 48 7.54 12.87 -3.06
CA ILE A 48 6.80 11.73 -3.63
C ILE A 48 5.44 12.18 -4.17
N ALA A 49 4.68 12.96 -3.39
CA ALA A 49 3.38 13.46 -3.79
C ALA A 49 3.43 14.31 -5.06
N ASP A 50 4.43 15.20 -5.17
CA ASP A 50 4.64 16.06 -6.34
C ASP A 50 4.91 15.21 -7.58
N THR A 51 5.80 14.23 -7.46
CA THR A 51 6.16 13.31 -8.56
C THR A 51 4.94 12.49 -9.01
N TYR A 52 4.18 11.92 -8.06
CA TYR A 52 3.00 11.12 -8.38
C TYR A 52 1.87 11.96 -8.97
N THR A 53 1.71 13.21 -8.54
CA THR A 53 0.69 14.11 -9.09
C THR A 53 1.00 14.50 -10.53
N GLN A 54 2.28 14.72 -10.86
CA GLN A 54 2.70 15.04 -12.22
C GLN A 54 2.58 13.84 -13.17
N LEU A 55 3.00 12.66 -12.72
CA LEU A 55 3.00 11.46 -13.57
C LEU A 55 1.63 10.80 -13.66
N TYR A 56 0.86 10.82 -12.58
CA TYR A 56 -0.38 10.04 -12.41
C TYR A 56 -1.44 10.80 -11.63
N PRO A 57 -1.99 11.92 -12.14
CA PRO A 57 -2.90 12.79 -11.39
C PRO A 57 -4.20 12.12 -10.95
N ASN A 58 -4.66 11.07 -11.65
CA ASN A 58 -5.93 10.41 -11.41
C ASN A 58 -5.79 8.97 -10.90
N ARG A 59 -4.76 8.70 -10.09
CA ARG A 59 -4.59 7.40 -9.43
C ARG A 59 -5.00 7.47 -7.96
N PRO A 60 -5.49 6.35 -7.39
CA PRO A 60 -5.80 6.27 -5.95
C PRO A 60 -4.61 6.67 -5.07
N ARG A 61 -3.41 6.22 -5.44
CA ARG A 61 -2.17 6.47 -4.69
C ARG A 61 -1.76 7.95 -4.67
N SER A 62 -2.04 8.70 -5.72
CA SER A 62 -1.79 10.15 -5.76
C SER A 62 -2.70 10.89 -4.78
N ASN A 63 -3.98 10.48 -4.71
CA ASN A 63 -4.92 11.01 -3.73
C ASN A 63 -4.55 10.60 -2.29
N TYR A 64 -4.02 9.39 -2.08
CA TYR A 64 -3.47 8.97 -0.79
C TYR A 64 -2.33 9.90 -0.32
N PHE A 65 -1.33 10.17 -1.17
CA PHE A 65 -0.20 11.03 -0.79
C PHE A 65 -0.64 12.47 -0.48
N ARG A 66 -1.54 13.02 -1.29
CA ARG A 66 -2.13 14.35 -1.05
C ARG A 66 -2.90 14.39 0.27
N GLY A 67 -3.76 13.39 0.51
CA GLY A 67 -4.54 13.32 1.74
C GLY A 67 -3.67 13.13 2.98
N ALA A 68 -2.61 12.34 2.88
CA ALA A 68 -1.66 12.14 3.98
C ALA A 68 -0.86 13.42 4.30
N LEU A 69 -0.46 14.21 3.30
CA LEU A 69 0.16 15.52 3.53
C LEU A 69 -0.82 16.50 4.18
N ALA A 70 -2.05 16.61 3.66
CA ALA A 70 -3.09 17.45 4.25
C ALA A 70 -3.40 17.04 5.71
N ALA A 71 -3.42 15.75 6.01
CA ALA A 71 -3.61 15.26 7.37
C ALA A 71 -2.44 15.63 8.30
N GLN A 72 -1.19 15.60 7.80
CA GLN A 72 -0.03 16.08 8.55
C GLN A 72 -0.10 17.59 8.80
N ASP A 73 -0.60 18.34 7.83
CA ASP A 73 -0.83 19.79 7.94
C ASP A 73 -2.11 20.13 8.74
N LYS A 74 -2.76 19.12 9.35
CA LYS A 74 -4.01 19.21 10.14
C LYS A 74 -5.22 19.74 9.37
N GLN A 75 -5.16 19.70 8.04
CA GLN A 75 -6.26 20.04 7.14
C GLN A 75 -7.12 18.80 6.91
N TYR A 76 -7.81 18.37 7.97
CA TYR A 76 -8.53 17.09 7.96
C TYR A 76 -9.67 17.05 6.93
N ASP A 77 -10.39 18.15 6.69
CA ASP A 77 -11.42 18.22 5.65
C ASP A 77 -10.87 18.01 4.22
N GLU A 78 -9.71 18.61 3.92
CA GLU A 78 -9.05 18.42 2.62
C GLU A 78 -8.52 17.00 2.47
N ALA A 79 -7.95 16.46 3.56
CA ALA A 79 -7.46 15.10 3.61
C ALA A 79 -8.60 14.09 3.36
N LEU A 80 -9.76 14.31 3.99
CA LEU A 80 -10.95 13.48 3.81
C LEU A 80 -11.40 13.45 2.35
N SER A 81 -11.51 14.62 1.70
CA SER A 81 -11.85 14.73 0.28
C SER A 81 -10.87 13.97 -0.61
N CYS A 82 -9.56 14.06 -0.32
CA CYS A 82 -8.55 13.31 -1.05
C CYS A 82 -8.72 11.79 -0.84
N PHE A 83 -8.91 11.33 0.40
CA PHE A 83 -9.08 9.90 0.66
C PHE A 83 -10.35 9.34 0.01
N GLN A 84 -11.48 10.05 0.09
CA GLN A 84 -12.73 9.68 -0.58
C GLN A 84 -12.53 9.52 -2.10
N ARG A 85 -11.82 10.46 -2.74
CA ARG A 85 -11.47 10.34 -4.16
C ARG A 85 -10.59 9.12 -4.45
N GLY A 86 -9.64 8.84 -3.58
CA GLY A 86 -8.80 7.64 -3.68
C GLY A 86 -9.61 6.36 -3.64
N VAL A 87 -10.55 6.26 -2.69
CA VAL A 87 -11.44 5.10 -2.52
C VAL A 87 -12.42 4.99 -3.70
N ALA A 88 -12.98 6.10 -4.17
CA ALA A 88 -13.88 6.16 -5.32
C ALA A 88 -13.22 5.67 -6.62
N LEU A 89 -11.90 5.86 -6.76
CA LEU A 89 -11.10 5.31 -7.86
C LEU A 89 -10.77 3.81 -7.68
N GLN A 90 -11.54 3.10 -6.84
CA GLN A 90 -11.32 1.70 -6.46
C GLN A 90 -9.96 1.46 -5.78
N GLY A 91 -9.43 2.49 -5.12
CA GLY A 91 -8.26 2.36 -4.27
C GLY A 91 -8.56 1.48 -3.08
N ASN A 92 -7.95 0.30 -3.06
CA ASN A 92 -8.05 -0.63 -1.95
C ASN A 92 -6.73 -0.77 -1.18
N ASP A 93 -5.75 0.12 -1.39
CA ASP A 93 -4.49 0.12 -0.64
C ASP A 93 -4.76 0.23 0.86
N GLU A 94 -4.09 -0.61 1.66
CA GLU A 94 -4.25 -0.65 3.12
C GLU A 94 -4.01 0.72 3.76
N GLY A 95 -2.99 1.44 3.29
CA GLY A 95 -2.66 2.78 3.77
C GLY A 95 -3.77 3.78 3.51
N LEU A 96 -4.41 3.71 2.35
CA LEU A 96 -5.51 4.59 2.00
C LEU A 96 -6.73 4.34 2.88
N LEU A 97 -7.15 3.07 3.01
CA LEU A 97 -8.33 2.72 3.81
C LEU A 97 -8.11 3.00 5.31
N HIS A 98 -6.92 2.68 5.84
CA HIS A 98 -6.58 2.93 7.24
C HIS A 98 -6.53 4.42 7.56
N GLN A 99 -5.86 5.23 6.71
CA GLN A 99 -5.79 6.69 6.90
C GLN A 99 -7.15 7.36 6.69
N TYR A 100 -7.98 6.85 5.77
CA TYR A 100 -9.35 7.34 5.59
C TYR A 100 -10.17 7.16 6.88
N ALA A 101 -10.20 5.95 7.44
CA ALA A 101 -10.90 5.67 8.69
C ALA A 101 -10.34 6.50 9.86
N ALA A 102 -9.02 6.65 9.97
CA ALA A 102 -8.41 7.48 11.00
C ALA A 102 -8.77 8.97 10.84
N ASN A 103 -8.90 9.46 9.62
CA ASN A 103 -9.24 10.85 9.35
C ASN A 103 -10.71 11.17 9.67
N LEU A 104 -11.63 10.22 9.42
CA LEU A 104 -13.05 10.33 9.81
C LEU A 104 -13.21 10.62 11.31
N LEU A 105 -12.35 10.04 12.15
CA LEU A 105 -12.32 10.34 13.59
C LEU A 105 -11.88 11.79 13.89
N GLN A 106 -10.94 12.33 13.12
CA GLN A 106 -10.41 13.69 13.32
C GLN A 106 -11.44 14.75 12.92
N VAL A 107 -12.18 14.54 11.84
CA VAL A 107 -13.26 15.45 11.41
C VAL A 107 -14.54 15.28 12.24
N GLY A 108 -14.66 14.22 13.05
CA GLY A 108 -15.87 13.91 13.81
C GLY A 108 -17.04 13.52 12.91
N ALA A 109 -16.75 12.74 11.86
CA ALA A 109 -17.75 12.23 10.93
C ALA A 109 -18.77 11.32 11.64
N ASP A 110 -19.86 11.02 10.93
CA ASP A 110 -20.90 10.15 11.47
C ASP A 110 -20.33 8.76 11.81
N VAL A 111 -20.85 8.17 12.89
CA VAL A 111 -20.41 6.85 13.37
C VAL A 111 -20.61 5.79 12.28
N SER A 112 -21.69 5.89 11.50
CA SER A 112 -21.97 4.96 10.40
C SER A 112 -20.89 5.02 9.31
N GLU A 113 -20.45 6.22 8.91
CA GLU A 113 -19.41 6.36 7.87
C GLU A 113 -18.07 5.81 8.35
N PHE A 114 -17.74 6.05 9.62
CA PHE A 114 -16.55 5.51 10.24
C PHE A 114 -16.58 3.98 10.30
N GLU A 115 -17.69 3.39 10.76
CA GLU A 115 -17.87 1.94 10.82
C GLU A 115 -17.77 1.29 9.43
N ASP A 116 -18.39 1.90 8.41
CA ASP A 116 -18.32 1.42 7.03
C ASP A 116 -16.87 1.44 6.50
N ALA A 117 -16.10 2.49 6.80
CA ALA A 117 -14.70 2.60 6.41
C ALA A 117 -13.84 1.53 7.10
N VAL A 118 -14.02 1.33 8.40
CA VAL A 118 -13.31 0.30 9.18
C VAL A 118 -13.66 -1.10 8.68
N GLN A 119 -14.94 -1.38 8.42
CA GLN A 119 -15.38 -2.67 7.92
C GLN A 119 -14.82 -2.95 6.52
N THR A 120 -14.74 -1.93 5.66
CA THR A 120 -14.10 -2.03 4.34
C THR A 120 -12.61 -2.36 4.49
N TRP A 121 -11.90 -1.66 5.37
CA TRP A 121 -10.50 -1.94 5.66
C TRP A 121 -10.30 -3.37 6.18
N ARG A 122 -11.09 -3.80 7.16
CA ARG A 122 -11.06 -5.16 7.73
C ARG A 122 -11.34 -6.24 6.70
N ARG A 123 -12.27 -6.01 5.77
CA ARG A 123 -12.59 -6.95 4.69
C ARG A 123 -11.41 -7.13 3.74
N HIS A 124 -10.69 -6.06 3.42
CA HIS A 124 -9.53 -6.11 2.53
C HIS A 124 -8.26 -6.59 3.23
N TYR A 125 -8.12 -6.31 4.53
CA TYR A 125 -6.91 -6.57 5.31
C TYR A 125 -7.25 -7.16 6.69
N PRO A 126 -7.77 -8.39 6.75
CA PRO A 126 -8.20 -9.02 8.01
C PRO A 126 -7.03 -9.28 8.97
N ASP A 127 -5.85 -9.57 8.44
CA ASP A 127 -4.64 -9.90 9.22
C ASP A 127 -3.69 -8.69 9.34
N SER A 128 -4.20 -7.47 9.19
CA SER A 128 -3.36 -6.27 9.26
C SER A 128 -2.67 -6.15 10.63
N PRO A 129 -1.35 -5.87 10.66
CA PRO A 129 -0.65 -5.58 11.89
C PRO A 129 -0.85 -4.12 12.37
N ARG A 130 -1.63 -3.30 11.66
CA ARG A 130 -1.90 -1.93 12.07
C ARG A 130 -2.95 -1.90 13.18
N PRO A 131 -2.82 -0.98 14.14
CA PRO A 131 -3.86 -0.80 15.14
C PRO A 131 -5.16 -0.40 14.45
N GLU A 132 -6.26 -1.00 14.89
CA GLU A 132 -7.59 -0.65 14.42
C GLU A 132 -7.84 0.84 14.72
N PRO A 133 -8.34 1.62 13.74
CA PRO A 133 -8.87 2.94 14.03
C PRO A 133 -10.03 2.75 15.02
N THR A 134 -9.94 3.34 16.22
CA THR A 134 -10.97 3.21 17.26
C THR A 134 -11.55 4.55 17.64
N LEU A 135 -12.87 4.61 17.81
CA LEU A 135 -13.53 5.68 18.54
C LEU A 135 -13.12 5.56 20.01
N SER A 136 -12.32 6.48 20.53
CA SER A 136 -12.11 6.55 21.98
C SER A 136 -13.47 6.81 22.65
N PRO A 137 -13.90 6.01 23.63
CA PRO A 137 -15.10 6.31 24.38
C PRO A 137 -14.91 7.68 25.06
N ARG A 138 -15.79 8.63 24.73
CA ARG A 138 -15.85 9.95 25.35
C ARG A 138 -16.28 9.84 26.81
#